data_AF-A0A9P1AZK2-F1
#
_entry.id   AF-A0A9P1AZK2-F1
#
_cell.length_a   1.000
_cell.length_b   1.000
_cell.length_c   1.000
_cell.angle_alpha   90.00
_cell.angle_beta   90.00
_cell.angle_gamma   90.00
#
_symmetry.space_group_name_H-M   'P 1'
#
loop_
_entity.id
_entity.type
_entity.pdbx_description
1 polymer ?
#
loop_
_entity_poly.entity_id
_entity_poly.type
_entity_poly.pdbx_seq_one_letter_code
_entity_poly.pdbx_strand_id
1 'polypeptide(L)'
;MAIIPREQQLAEYLLNMPMCIFCSSFHRSETCDRLTDTVSRILHLLHRGLCLVCISHHVSLPCPRSRIICAMCNHMSHHVSICYQNDMPRDDIVDIYEDELEDDYEK
;
A
#
# COMPACT_ATOMS: atom_id res chain seq x y z
N MET A 1 15.53 16.49 30.66
CA MET A 1 15.00 15.50 29.69
C MET A 1 14.67 14.24 30.47
N ALA A 2 13.44 13.75 30.41
CA ALA A 2 13.08 12.49 31.08
C ALA A 2 13.67 11.31 30.30
N ILE A 3 14.39 10.42 30.99
CA ILE A 3 14.92 9.19 30.39
C ILE A 3 13.78 8.17 30.42
N ILE A 4 13.22 7.87 29.24
CA ILE A 4 12.16 6.86 29.11
C ILE A 4 12.83 5.47 29.18
N PRO A 5 12.36 4.57 30.07
CA PRO A 5 12.87 3.20 30.14
C PRO A 5 12.70 2.45 28.80
N ARG A 6 13.64 1.55 28.48
CA ARG A 6 13.62 0.76 27.23
C ARG A 6 12.32 -0.05 27.06
N GLU A 7 11.77 -0.53 28.16
CA GLU A 7 10.50 -1.28 28.20
C GLU A 7 9.31 -0.40 27.78
N GLN A 8 9.30 0.87 28.21
CA GLN A 8 8.28 1.83 27.82
C GLN A 8 8.41 2.22 26.34
N GLN A 9 9.64 2.41 25.84
CA GLN A 9 9.86 2.63 24.40
C GLN A 9 9.39 1.45 23.55
N LEU A 10 9.65 0.22 23.99
CA LEU A 10 9.20 -0.99 23.30
C LEU A 10 7.66 -1.10 23.34
N ALA A 11 7.04 -0.80 24.49
CA ALA A 11 5.59 -0.81 24.62
C ALA A 11 4.93 0.24 23.73
N GLU A 12 5.45 1.47 23.68
CA GLU A 12 4.97 2.54 22.79
C GLU A 12 5.12 2.13 21.32
N TYR A 13 6.24 1.50 20.93
CA TYR A 13 6.43 1.00 19.58
C TYR A 13 5.39 -0.08 19.21
N LEU A 14 5.20 -1.07 20.09
CA LEU A 14 4.28 -2.19 19.82
C LEU A 14 2.81 -1.74 19.79
N LEU A 15 2.41 -0.80 20.65
CA LEU A 15 1.04 -0.26 20.68
C LEU A 15 0.72 0.62 19.47
N ASN A 16 1.73 1.21 18.84
CA ASN A 16 1.57 2.04 17.64
C ASN A 16 1.88 1.27 16.35
N MET A 17 2.21 -0.02 16.42
CA MET A 17 2.48 -0.79 15.23
C MET A 17 1.16 -1.07 14.48
N PRO A 18 1.05 -0.70 13.19
CA PRO A 18 -0.19 -0.87 12.44
C PRO A 18 -0.47 -2.36 12.27
N MET A 19 -1.64 -2.78 12.74
CA MET A 19 -2.18 -4.11 12.47
C MET A 19 -2.78 -4.13 11.06
N CYS A 20 -2.38 -5.10 10.25
CA CYS A 20 -2.92 -5.27 8.92
C CYS A 20 -4.43 -5.54 8.98
N ILE A 21 -5.20 -4.79 8.20
CA ILE A 21 -6.67 -4.92 8.18
C ILE A 21 -7.15 -6.25 7.57
N PHE A 22 -6.32 -6.89 6.75
CA PHE A 22 -6.69 -8.10 6.00
C PHE A 22 -6.37 -9.40 6.73
N CYS A 23 -5.24 -9.45 7.44
CA CYS A 23 -4.76 -10.68 8.08
C CYS A 23 -4.44 -10.55 9.57
N SER A 24 -4.64 -9.36 10.15
CA SER A 24 -4.38 -9.09 11.57
C SER A 24 -2.94 -9.40 12.01
N SER A 25 -1.97 -9.31 11.10
CA SER A 25 -0.54 -9.45 11.40
C SER A 25 0.16 -8.08 11.41
N PHE A 26 1.36 -8.02 11.96
CA PHE A 26 2.15 -6.79 12.10
C PHE A 26 2.85 -6.38 10.81
N HIS A 27 2.14 -5.69 9.93
CA HIS A 27 2.68 -5.03 8.74
C HIS A 27 1.65 -4.05 8.16
N ARG A 28 2.07 -3.24 7.18
CA ARG A 28 1.16 -2.34 6.46
C ARG A 28 0.19 -3.15 5.59
N SER A 29 -1.08 -2.76 5.57
CA SER A 29 -2.13 -3.43 4.78
C SER A 29 -1.81 -3.46 3.28
N GLU A 30 -1.13 -2.44 2.75
CA GLU A 30 -0.73 -2.35 1.34
C GLU A 30 0.18 -3.52 0.91
N THR A 31 1.04 -3.99 1.80
CA THR A 31 2.01 -5.08 1.56
C THR A 31 1.53 -6.44 2.08
N CYS A 32 0.22 -6.65 2.26
CA CYS A 32 -0.30 -7.94 2.74
C CYS A 32 -0.08 -9.06 1.72
N ASP A 33 0.61 -10.11 2.17
CA ASP A 33 0.93 -11.33 1.40
C ASP A 33 -0.16 -12.41 1.50
N ARG A 34 -1.00 -12.37 2.55
CA ARG A 34 -2.10 -13.34 2.72
C ARG A 34 -3.34 -13.05 1.89
N LEU A 35 -3.60 -11.78 1.60
CA LEU A 35 -4.71 -11.35 0.75
C LEU A 35 -4.14 -10.36 -0.26
N THR A 36 -3.79 -10.85 -1.44
CA THR A 36 -3.06 -10.09 -2.46
C THR A 36 -3.98 -9.48 -3.50
N ASP A 37 -4.95 -10.26 -3.98
CA ASP A 37 -5.91 -9.88 -5.01
C ASP A 37 -6.78 -8.67 -4.61
N THR A 38 -6.84 -7.67 -5.49
CA THR A 38 -7.57 -6.42 -5.23
C THR A 38 -9.08 -6.66 -5.04
N VAL A 39 -9.68 -7.54 -5.83
CA VAL A 39 -11.13 -7.84 -5.72
C VAL A 39 -11.44 -8.43 -4.34
N SER A 40 -10.64 -9.39 -3.90
CA SER A 40 -10.76 -10.04 -2.60
C SER A 40 -10.56 -9.05 -1.45
N ARG A 41 -9.63 -8.10 -1.58
CA ARG A 41 -9.45 -7.01 -0.61
C ARG A 41 -10.67 -6.09 -0.55
N ILE A 42 -11.25 -5.72 -1.69
CA ILE A 42 -12.48 -4.90 -1.74
C ILE A 42 -13.63 -5.62 -1.06
N LEU A 43 -13.86 -6.89 -1.39
CA LEU A 43 -14.91 -7.72 -0.77
C LEU A 43 -14.73 -7.81 0.74
N HIS A 44 -13.48 -8.00 1.21
CA HIS A 44 -13.17 -8.03 2.64
C HIS A 44 -13.53 -6.72 3.34
N LEU A 45 -13.21 -5.57 2.75
CA LEU A 45 -13.56 -4.26 3.33
C LEU A 45 -15.07 -4.03 3.35
N LEU A 46 -15.79 -4.40 2.29
CA LEU A 46 -17.24 -4.27 2.21
C LEU A 46 -17.94 -5.16 3.25
N HIS A 47 -17.51 -6.42 3.40
CA HIS A 47 -18.05 -7.33 4.43
C HIS A 47 -17.83 -6.79 5.85
N ARG A 48 -16.74 -6.05 6.08
CA ARG A 48 -16.46 -5.40 7.35
C ARG A 48 -17.11 -4.03 7.50
N GLY A 49 -17.83 -3.52 6.50
CA GLY A 49 -18.44 -2.18 6.55
C GLY A 49 -17.42 -1.04 6.64
N LEU A 50 -16.24 -1.22 6.04
CA LEU A 50 -15.17 -0.23 6.03
C LEU A 50 -15.21 0.64 4.77
N CYS A 51 -14.86 1.90 4.91
CA CYS A 51 -14.73 2.81 3.79
C CYS A 51 -13.60 2.39 2.84
N LEU A 52 -13.87 2.29 1.55
CA LEU A 52 -12.85 1.94 0.55
C LEU A 52 -11.78 3.02 0.34
N VAL A 53 -12.02 4.25 0.78
CA VAL A 53 -11.08 5.37 0.63
C VAL A 53 -10.10 5.47 1.80
N CYS A 54 -10.58 5.27 3.03
CA CYS A 54 -9.75 5.44 4.23
C CYS A 54 -9.62 4.19 5.10
N ILE A 55 -10.17 3.05 4.67
CA ILE A 55 -10.14 1.75 5.36
C ILE A 55 -10.53 1.83 6.85
N SER A 56 -11.46 2.74 7.16
CA SER A 56 -11.93 3.03 8.52
C SER A 56 -13.45 3.11 8.56
N HIS A 57 -14.03 2.94 9.74
CA HIS A 57 -15.44 3.25 9.98
C HIS A 57 -15.64 4.75 10.14
N HIS A 58 -16.62 5.32 9.44
CA HIS A 58 -17.05 6.69 9.67
C HIS A 58 -18.58 6.77 9.65
N VAL A 59 -19.12 7.64 10.51
CA VAL A 59 -20.57 7.84 10.68
C VAL A 59 -21.10 8.89 9.68
N SER A 60 -20.23 9.74 9.14
CA SER A 60 -20.59 10.85 8.24
C SER A 60 -20.78 10.44 6.78
N LEU A 61 -21.69 11.13 6.09
CA LEU A 61 -22.18 10.80 4.74
C LEU A 61 -21.24 11.17 3.57
N PRO A 62 -20.12 11.89 3.77
CA PRO A 62 -18.94 11.65 2.90
C PRO A 62 -17.65 11.38 3.69
N CYS A 63 -16.79 10.52 3.14
CA CYS A 63 -15.46 10.26 3.69
C CYS A 63 -14.62 11.55 3.64
N PRO A 64 -13.90 11.95 4.70
CA PRO A 64 -13.06 13.16 4.71
C PRO A 64 -11.91 13.09 3.70
N ARG A 65 -11.52 11.88 3.25
CA ARG A 65 -10.50 11.64 2.24
C ARG A 65 -11.06 11.48 0.82
N SER A 66 -12.36 11.68 0.61
CA SER A 66 -13.02 11.50 -0.71
C SER A 66 -12.45 12.38 -1.82
N ARG A 67 -11.76 13.48 -1.50
CA ARG A 67 -11.10 14.37 -2.47
C ARG A 67 -9.64 14.01 -2.76
N ILE A 68 -9.06 13.05 -2.01
CA ILE A 68 -7.68 12.62 -2.21
C ILE A 68 -7.67 11.54 -3.28
N ILE A 69 -7.10 11.87 -4.43
CA ILE A 69 -6.89 10.95 -5.54
C ILE A 69 -5.74 10.00 -5.17
N CYS A 70 -5.89 8.72 -5.53
CA CYS A 70 -4.85 7.73 -5.30
C CYS A 70 -3.57 8.09 -6.08
N ALA A 71 -2.45 8.17 -5.38
CA ALA A 71 -1.15 8.52 -5.97
C ALA A 71 -0.56 7.44 -6.89
N MET A 72 -1.05 6.20 -6.81
CA MET A 72 -0.62 5.13 -7.72
C MET A 72 -1.26 5.31 -9.11
N CYS A 73 -2.59 5.34 -9.20
CA CYS A 73 -3.26 5.40 -10.50
C CYS A 73 -3.64 6.81 -10.98
N ASN A 74 -3.59 7.82 -10.11
CA ASN A 74 -3.96 9.21 -10.39
C ASN A 74 -5.38 9.40 -11.01
N HIS A 75 -6.29 8.45 -10.77
CA HIS A 75 -7.61 8.45 -11.45
C HIS A 75 -8.80 8.67 -10.51
N MET A 76 -8.84 8.00 -9.36
CA MET A 76 -9.98 8.08 -8.42
C MET A 76 -9.54 7.99 -6.96
N SER A 77 -10.43 8.37 -6.04
CA SER A 77 -10.18 8.28 -4.60
C SER A 77 -10.43 6.87 -4.06
N HIS A 78 -9.38 6.21 -3.60
CA HIS A 78 -9.43 4.91 -2.92
C HIS A 78 -8.18 4.73 -2.06
N HIS A 79 -8.20 3.75 -1.14
CA HIS A 79 -7.01 3.40 -0.38
C HIS A 79 -6.01 2.63 -1.25
N VAL A 80 -4.72 2.95 -1.14
CA VAL A 80 -3.64 2.37 -1.97
C VAL A 80 -3.63 0.83 -2.01
N SER A 81 -4.02 0.18 -0.91
CA SER A 81 -4.08 -1.28 -0.82
C SER A 81 -5.12 -1.94 -1.73
N ILE A 82 -6.05 -1.17 -2.32
CA ILE A 82 -7.05 -1.68 -3.27
C ILE A 82 -6.93 -1.01 -4.64
N CYS A 83 -5.75 -0.46 -4.96
CA CYS A 83 -5.49 0.07 -6.28
C CYS A 83 -5.38 -1.07 -7.30
N TYR A 84 -6.10 -0.99 -8.41
CA TYR A 84 -6.06 -2.00 -9.49
C TYR A 84 -4.65 -2.18 -10.09
N GLN A 85 -3.78 -1.17 -9.98
CA GLN A 85 -2.38 -1.29 -10.42
C GLN A 85 -1.56 -2.26 -9.56
N ASN A 86 -2.03 -2.65 -8.36
CA ASN A 86 -1.36 -3.69 -7.58
C ASN A 86 -1.44 -5.07 -8.23
N ASP A 87 -2.46 -5.31 -9.06
CA ASP A 87 -2.65 -6.59 -9.75
C ASP A 87 -1.94 -6.60 -11.11
N MET A 88 -1.46 -5.45 -11.59
CA MET A 88 -0.72 -5.39 -12.84
C MET A 88 0.67 -6.01 -12.63
N PRO A 89 1.15 -6.85 -13.57
CA PRO A 89 2.55 -7.20 -13.63
C PRO A 89 3.35 -5.90 -13.66
N ARG A 90 4.32 -5.77 -12.75
CA ARG A 90 5.36 -4.78 -12.97
C ARG A 90 6.16 -5.34 -14.12
N ASP A 91 5.93 -4.84 -15.34
CA ASP A 91 6.80 -5.17 -16.46
C ASP A 91 8.22 -4.95 -15.96
N ASP A 92 8.98 -6.04 -15.93
CA ASP A 92 10.35 -6.06 -15.43
C ASP A 92 11.07 -4.88 -16.05
N ILE A 93 11.72 -4.07 -15.19
CA ILE A 93 12.64 -3.04 -15.64
C ILE A 93 13.66 -3.78 -16.49
N VAL A 94 13.49 -3.70 -17.81
CA VAL A 94 14.53 -4.09 -18.75
C VAL A 94 15.55 -2.98 -18.61
N ASP A 95 16.52 -3.18 -17.72
CA ASP A 95 17.75 -2.42 -17.74
C ASP A 95 18.37 -2.70 -19.11
N ILE A 96 18.08 -1.84 -20.09
CA ILE A 96 18.81 -1.81 -21.35
C ILE A 96 20.19 -1.28 -20.96
N TYR A 97 21.09 -2.20 -20.62
CA TYR A 97 22.51 -1.90 -20.69
C TYR A 97 22.79 -1.58 -22.16
N GLU A 98 23.06 -0.30 -22.43
CA GLU A 98 23.65 0.18 -23.67
C GLU A 98 25.08 -0.39 -23.77
N ASP A 99 25.20 -1.69 -24.05
CA ASP A 99 26.49 -2.28 -24.41
C ASP A 99 26.74 -2.04 -25.90
N GLU A 100 27.49 -0.95 -26.11
CA GLU A 100 28.64 -0.88 -27.03
C GLU A 100 28.33 -0.80 -28.53
N LEU A 101 28.19 0.46 -28.97
CA LEU A 101 28.78 0.95 -30.22
C LEU A 101 30.27 0.54 -30.27
N GLU A 102 30.60 -0.57 -30.93
CA GLU A 102 31.92 -0.75 -31.52
C GLU A 102 31.84 -0.54 -33.04
N ASP A 103 32.55 0.52 -33.45
CA ASP A 103 32.81 0.93 -34.81
C ASP A 103 33.48 -0.20 -35.61
N ASP A 104 32.78 -0.75 -36.61
CA ASP A 104 33.44 -1.53 -37.65
C ASP A 104 33.84 -0.57 -38.80
N TYR A 105 35.02 0.03 -38.65
CA TYR A 105 35.75 0.67 -39.75
C TYR A 105 36.27 -0.41 -40.70
N GLU A 106 35.47 -0.77 -41.70
CA GLU A 106 35.99 -1.38 -42.93
C GLU A 106 35.41 -0.70 -44.18
N LYS A 107 36.12 0.30 -44.70
CA LYS A 107 36.57 0.33 -46.10
C LYS A 107 37.63 1.38 -46.41
#